data_AF-A0A4Q8R3Y8-F1
#
_entry.id   AF-A0A4Q8R3Y8-F1
#
_cell.length_a   1.000
_cell.length_b   1.000
_cell.length_c   1.000
_cell.angle_alpha   90.00
_cell.angle_beta   90.00
_cell.angle_gamma   90.00
#
_symmetry.space_group_name_H-M   'P 1'
#
loop_
_entity.id
_entity.type
_entity.pdbx_description
1 polymer ?
#
loop_
_entity_poly.entity_id
_entity_poly.type
_entity_poly.pdbx_seq_one_letter_code
_entity_poly.pdbx_strand_id
1 'polypeptide(L)'
;MSMLLATAPEFASAAALARHYAAVRSRMPRVVPPTPRPNPFLPKPVIIMLPPPTDIVPDQRRAPRERVARLTAEAEQTAIRRAISAYFDAAADTPLGYGTKVRMKILHAAIAGAFKVGRDVVLQKSRWSGSCRIRLISIGLAHRLVSDSPSAVGIAFGVDHSCVWNARRRVGALIEDILVEMYDGASCSLGGRE
;
A
#
# COMPACT_ATOMS: atom_id res chain seq x y z
N MET A 1 -18.76 -8.28 51.47
CA MET A 1 -19.99 -8.22 50.65
C MET A 1 -19.97 -6.87 49.93
N SER A 2 -19.94 -6.71 48.61
CA SER A 2 -20.34 -7.57 47.49
C SER A 2 -19.34 -7.38 46.32
N MET A 3 -18.97 -8.47 45.65
CA MET A 3 -18.17 -8.45 44.42
C MET A 3 -19.06 -8.00 43.26
N LEU A 4 -18.74 -6.87 42.62
CA LEU A 4 -19.23 -6.59 41.26
C LEU A 4 -18.29 -7.28 40.28
N LEU A 5 -18.55 -8.57 40.03
CA LEU A 5 -18.08 -9.25 38.83
C LEU A 5 -18.74 -8.54 37.64
N ALA A 6 -18.00 -7.62 37.00
CA ALA A 6 -18.39 -7.05 35.73
C ALA A 6 -18.41 -8.18 34.70
N THR A 7 -19.60 -8.72 34.44
CA THR A 7 -19.83 -9.63 33.32
C THR A 7 -19.46 -8.87 32.04
N ALA A 8 -18.41 -9.33 31.36
CA ALA A 8 -18.08 -8.81 30.04
C ALA A 8 -19.31 -9.02 29.13
N PRO A 9 -19.82 -7.99 28.44
CA PRO A 9 -20.91 -8.19 27.52
C PRO A 9 -20.47 -9.14 26.40
N GLU A 10 -21.14 -10.29 26.30
CA GLU A 10 -20.93 -11.22 25.21
C GLU A 10 -21.58 -10.65 23.95
N PHE A 11 -20.76 -10.38 22.93
CA PHE A 11 -21.25 -9.86 21.65
C PHE A 11 -21.24 -10.98 20.62
N ALA A 12 -22.37 -11.17 19.94
CA ALA A 12 -22.52 -12.19 18.89
C ALA A 12 -21.65 -11.93 17.63
N SER A 13 -21.04 -10.74 17.50
CA SER A 13 -20.13 -10.41 16.40
C SER A 13 -19.31 -9.14 16.70
N ALA A 14 -18.19 -8.96 15.97
CA ALA A 14 -17.38 -7.74 16.03
C ALA A 14 -18.18 -6.47 15.68
N ALA A 15 -19.17 -6.59 14.76
CA ALA A 15 -20.05 -5.48 14.40
C ALA A 15 -21.02 -5.08 15.53
N ALA A 16 -21.42 -6.04 16.38
CA ALA A 16 -22.24 -5.76 17.56
C ALA A 16 -21.42 -5.05 18.64
N LEU A 17 -20.17 -5.50 18.84
CA LEU A 17 -19.22 -4.86 19.75
C LEU A 17 -18.90 -3.42 19.32
N ALA A 18 -18.65 -3.17 18.03
CA ALA A 18 -18.36 -1.82 17.52
C ALA A 18 -19.55 -0.85 17.71
N ARG A 19 -20.78 -1.31 17.43
CA ARG A 19 -22.01 -0.53 17.65
C ARG A 19 -22.22 -0.21 19.13
N HIS A 20 -21.94 -1.16 20.01
CA HIS A 20 -22.01 -0.95 21.45
C HIS A 20 -21.02 0.14 21.90
N TYR A 21 -19.75 0.04 21.52
CA TYR A 21 -18.75 1.06 21.89
C TYR A 21 -19.06 2.44 21.32
N ALA A 22 -19.61 2.52 20.10
CA ALA A 22 -20.06 3.79 19.52
C ALA A 22 -21.21 4.42 20.33
N ALA A 23 -22.21 3.61 20.71
CA ALA A 23 -23.33 4.05 21.54
C ALA A 23 -22.88 4.51 22.93
N VAL A 24 -21.93 3.81 23.56
CA VAL A 24 -21.36 4.21 24.87
C VAL A 24 -20.60 5.53 24.75
N ARG A 25 -19.73 5.70 23.74
CA ARG A 25 -18.99 6.95 23.52
C ARG A 25 -19.89 8.15 23.29
N SER A 26 -21.03 7.96 22.61
CA SER A 26 -21.99 9.05 22.35
C SER A 26 -22.67 9.59 23.61
N ARG A 27 -22.69 8.81 24.69
CA ARG A 27 -23.32 9.16 25.97
C ARG A 27 -22.33 9.66 27.02
N MET A 28 -21.03 9.49 26.77
CA MET A 28 -20.01 9.98 27.70
C MET A 28 -19.85 11.49 27.51
N PRO A 29 -19.94 12.30 28.59
CA PRO A 29 -19.61 13.71 28.51
C PRO A 29 -18.16 13.83 28.03
N ARG A 30 -17.94 14.60 26.96
CA ARG A 30 -16.59 14.96 26.51
C ARG A 30 -15.96 15.80 27.62
N VAL A 31 -15.22 15.16 28.50
CA VAL A 31 -14.32 15.85 29.42
C VAL A 31 -13.21 16.42 28.54
N VAL A 32 -13.38 17.66 28.12
CA VAL A 32 -12.30 18.42 27.50
C VAL A 32 -11.29 18.66 28.62
N PRO A 33 -10.09 18.06 28.57
CA PRO A 33 -9.08 18.36 29.58
C PRO A 33 -8.85 19.87 29.54
N PRO A 34 -8.83 20.56 30.70
CA PRO A 34 -8.54 21.98 30.73
C PRO A 34 -7.21 22.21 30.00
N THR A 35 -7.20 23.15 29.07
CA THR A 35 -5.98 23.57 28.36
C THR A 35 -4.88 23.83 29.39
N PRO A 36 -3.75 23.12 29.32
CA PRO A 36 -2.66 23.30 30.28
C PRO A 36 -2.23 24.77 30.26
N ARG A 37 -2.21 25.43 31.42
CA ARG A 37 -1.57 26.75 31.52
C ARG A 37 -0.08 26.56 31.25
N PRO A 38 0.56 27.39 30.40
CA PRO A 38 1.98 27.27 30.13
C PRO A 38 2.75 27.50 31.43
N ASN A 39 3.36 26.44 31.96
CA ASN A 39 4.23 26.53 33.12
C ASN A 39 5.65 26.91 32.63
N PRO A 40 6.15 28.13 32.92
CA PRO A 40 7.45 28.59 32.44
C PRO A 40 8.63 27.85 33.09
N PHE A 41 8.38 27.02 34.11
CA PHE A 41 9.40 26.25 34.83
C PHE A 41 9.56 24.81 34.36
N LEU A 42 8.78 24.36 33.37
CA LEU A 42 9.03 23.06 32.76
C LEU A 42 10.25 23.19 31.84
N PRO A 43 11.27 22.33 31.97
CA PRO A 43 12.33 22.26 30.96
C PRO A 43 11.65 22.03 29.61
N LYS A 44 11.96 22.87 28.63
CA LYS A 44 11.38 22.76 27.28
C LYS A 44 11.53 21.31 26.84
N PRO A 45 10.45 20.63 26.42
CA PRO A 45 10.57 19.28 25.91
C PRO A 45 11.58 19.34 24.76
N VAL A 46 12.74 18.73 24.97
CA VAL A 46 13.66 18.46 23.89
C VAL A 46 12.89 17.49 23.00
N ILE A 47 12.34 18.01 21.91
CA ILE A 47 11.81 17.18 20.85
C ILE A 47 13.03 16.40 20.36
N ILE A 48 13.21 15.18 20.88
CA ILE A 48 14.12 14.21 20.29
C ILE A 48 13.49 13.91 18.94
N MET A 49 13.93 14.64 17.91
CA MET A 49 13.59 14.32 16.54
C MET A 49 14.17 12.94 16.29
N LEU A 50 13.32 11.92 16.38
CA LEU A 50 13.65 10.60 15.89
C LEU A 50 14.16 10.80 14.45
N PRO A 51 15.33 10.25 14.10
CA PRO A 51 15.81 10.34 12.73
C PRO A 51 14.68 9.86 11.81
N PRO A 52 14.44 10.53 10.68
CA PRO A 52 13.39 10.12 9.77
C PRO A 52 13.58 8.64 9.44
N PRO A 53 12.51 7.83 9.44
CA PRO A 53 12.64 6.41 9.18
C PRO A 53 13.40 6.21 7.88
N THR A 54 14.56 5.55 7.95
CA THR A 54 15.38 5.25 6.79
C THR A 54 14.54 4.47 5.80
N ASP A 55 14.46 4.98 4.57
CA ASP A 55 13.65 4.34 3.53
C ASP A 55 14.16 2.92 3.26
N ILE A 56 13.33 1.92 3.60
CA ILE A 56 13.68 0.51 3.53
C ILE A 56 13.83 -0.02 2.09
N VAL A 57 13.34 0.74 1.09
CA VAL A 57 13.51 0.36 -0.32
C VAL A 57 14.83 0.96 -0.84
N PRO A 58 15.86 0.14 -1.11
CA PRO A 58 17.13 0.63 -1.61
C PRO A 58 16.98 1.21 -3.03
N ASP A 59 17.69 2.31 -3.30
CA ASP A 59 17.74 2.86 -4.66
C ASP A 59 18.68 2.04 -5.53
N GLN A 60 18.12 1.41 -6.56
CA GLN A 60 18.82 0.57 -7.53
C GLN A 60 18.65 1.09 -8.96
N ARG A 61 18.25 2.36 -9.15
CA ARG A 61 18.03 2.94 -10.49
C ARG A 61 19.30 2.99 -11.35
N ARG A 62 20.46 3.07 -10.71
CA ARG A 62 21.78 3.05 -11.36
C ARG A 62 22.34 1.64 -11.53
N ALA A 63 21.74 0.63 -10.90
CA ALA A 63 22.22 -0.73 -11.00
C ALA A 63 21.82 -1.30 -12.38
N PRO A 64 22.73 -1.98 -13.09
CA PRO A 64 22.34 -2.74 -14.26
C PRO A 64 21.40 -3.87 -13.83
N ARG A 65 20.52 -4.28 -14.75
CA ARG A 65 19.43 -5.23 -14.46
C ARG A 65 19.90 -6.58 -13.91
N GLU A 66 21.11 -6.99 -14.22
CA GLU A 66 21.78 -8.20 -13.73
C GLU A 66 22.11 -8.12 -12.23
N ARG A 67 22.27 -6.89 -11.71
CA ARG A 67 22.73 -6.61 -10.35
C ARG A 67 21.62 -6.10 -9.42
N VAL A 68 20.38 -6.05 -9.89
CA VAL A 68 19.23 -5.70 -9.05
C VAL A 68 19.05 -6.80 -8.01
N ALA A 69 19.31 -6.43 -6.75
CA ALA A 69 19.16 -7.28 -5.60
C ALA A 69 17.68 -7.56 -5.33
N ARG A 70 17.43 -8.74 -4.75
CA ARG A 70 16.10 -9.11 -4.28
C ARG A 70 15.78 -8.30 -3.01
N LEU A 71 14.59 -7.70 -2.99
CA LEU A 71 14.10 -6.98 -1.82
C LEU A 71 13.74 -7.96 -0.69
N THR A 72 13.85 -7.48 0.55
CA THR A 72 13.24 -8.15 1.71
C THR A 72 11.71 -8.11 1.57
N ALA A 73 11.00 -8.98 2.29
CA ALA A 73 9.54 -9.04 2.22
C ALA A 73 8.89 -7.69 2.59
N GLU A 74 9.37 -7.04 3.64
CA GLU A 74 8.86 -5.73 4.08
C GLU A 74 9.11 -4.61 3.06
N ALA A 75 10.31 -4.57 2.47
CA ALA A 75 10.64 -3.62 1.42
C ALA A 75 9.82 -3.87 0.16
N GLU A 76 9.58 -5.13 -0.20
CA GLU A 76 8.73 -5.52 -1.33
C GLU A 76 7.28 -5.06 -1.12
N GLN A 77 6.68 -5.35 0.04
CA GLN A 77 5.32 -4.89 0.37
C GLN A 77 5.22 -3.36 0.35
N THR A 78 6.21 -2.67 0.91
CA THR A 78 6.24 -1.21 0.95
C THR A 78 6.37 -0.61 -0.45
N ALA A 79 7.19 -1.20 -1.31
CA ALA A 79 7.29 -0.80 -2.71
C ALA A 79 5.98 -1.04 -3.48
N ILE A 80 5.27 -2.15 -3.20
CA ILE A 80 3.95 -2.42 -3.81
C ILE A 80 2.92 -1.38 -3.35
N ARG A 81 2.81 -1.11 -2.04
CA ARG A 81 1.89 -0.06 -1.52
C ARG A 81 2.15 1.29 -2.20
N ARG A 82 3.41 1.72 -2.25
CA ARG A 82 3.82 2.97 -2.92
C ARG A 82 3.49 2.96 -4.41
N ALA A 83 3.69 1.83 -5.10
CA ALA A 83 3.37 1.72 -6.52
C ALA A 83 1.86 1.84 -6.78
N ILE A 84 1.04 1.22 -5.92
CA ILE A 84 -0.42 1.29 -6.00
C ILE A 84 -0.90 2.72 -5.76
N SER A 85 -0.45 3.37 -4.67
CA SER A 85 -0.78 4.78 -4.39
C SER A 85 -0.36 5.70 -5.54
N ALA A 86 0.89 5.63 -5.97
CA ALA A 86 1.39 6.47 -7.06
C ALA A 86 0.67 6.21 -8.40
N TYR A 87 0.22 4.98 -8.65
CA TYR A 87 -0.61 4.67 -9.81
C TYR A 87 -1.98 5.34 -9.72
N PHE A 88 -2.67 5.23 -8.58
CA PHE A 88 -3.99 5.84 -8.40
C PHE A 88 -3.92 7.38 -8.40
N ASP A 89 -2.90 7.96 -7.77
CA ASP A 89 -2.67 9.41 -7.78
C ASP A 89 -2.51 9.91 -9.23
N ALA A 90 -1.65 9.26 -10.02
CA ALA A 90 -1.44 9.64 -11.42
C ALA A 90 -2.64 9.29 -12.34
N ALA A 91 -3.40 8.25 -12.00
CA ALA A 91 -4.59 7.87 -12.75
C ALA A 91 -5.78 8.80 -12.48
N ALA A 92 -5.85 9.43 -11.31
CA ALA A 92 -6.90 10.41 -10.97
C ALA A 92 -6.87 11.63 -11.89
N ASP A 93 -5.66 12.04 -12.31
CA ASP A 93 -5.46 13.16 -13.25
C ASP A 93 -5.67 12.75 -14.72
N THR A 94 -5.99 11.49 -15.00
CA THR A 94 -6.13 10.97 -16.36
C THR A 94 -7.60 10.90 -16.77
N PRO A 95 -8.04 11.55 -17.86
CA PRO A 95 -9.43 11.54 -18.30
C PRO A 95 -10.01 10.14 -18.55
N LEU A 96 -11.28 9.97 -18.16
CA LEU A 96 -12.11 8.79 -18.44
C LEU A 96 -12.28 8.62 -19.96
N GLY A 97 -11.39 7.85 -20.58
CA GLY A 97 -11.32 7.67 -22.03
C GLY A 97 -9.93 7.29 -22.53
N TYR A 98 -8.89 7.54 -21.74
CA TYR A 98 -7.55 7.03 -22.05
C TYR A 98 -7.50 5.51 -21.86
N GLY A 99 -7.30 4.81 -22.97
CA GLY A 99 -7.30 3.34 -23.03
C GLY A 99 -6.18 2.68 -22.23
N THR A 100 -6.28 1.36 -22.10
CA THR A 100 -5.38 0.44 -21.36
C THR A 100 -3.88 0.75 -21.55
N LYS A 101 -3.48 1.19 -22.75
CA LYS A 101 -2.09 1.53 -23.08
C LYS A 101 -1.53 2.67 -22.23
N VAL A 102 -2.32 3.71 -21.94
CA VAL A 102 -1.87 4.85 -21.14
C VAL A 102 -1.81 4.47 -19.66
N ARG A 103 -2.86 3.81 -19.15
CA ARG A 103 -2.89 3.29 -17.77
C ARG A 103 -1.70 2.36 -17.50
N MET A 104 -1.32 1.54 -18.48
CA MET A 104 -0.15 0.68 -18.36
C MET A 104 1.17 1.47 -18.30
N LYS A 105 1.32 2.55 -19.07
CA LYS A 105 2.50 3.43 -18.99
C LYS A 105 2.62 4.09 -17.61
N ILE A 106 1.49 4.55 -17.06
CA ILE A 106 1.42 5.15 -15.72
C ILE A 106 1.85 4.11 -14.68
N LEU A 107 1.27 2.91 -14.73
CA LEU A 107 1.63 1.83 -13.81
C LEU A 107 3.11 1.46 -13.89
N HIS A 108 3.68 1.34 -15.10
CA HIS A 108 5.10 1.06 -15.26
C HIS A 108 6.00 2.13 -14.63
N ALA A 109 5.63 3.41 -14.76
CA ALA A 109 6.35 4.50 -14.14
C ALA A 109 6.22 4.48 -12.60
N ALA A 110 5.01 4.23 -12.09
CA ALA A 110 4.75 4.12 -10.66
C ALA A 110 5.57 2.98 -10.02
N ILE A 111 5.62 1.80 -10.66
CA ILE A 111 6.42 0.67 -10.18
C ILE A 111 7.91 1.00 -10.23
N ALA A 112 8.43 1.51 -11.35
CA ALA A 112 9.85 1.85 -11.45
C ALA A 112 10.25 2.90 -10.40
N GLY A 113 9.38 3.88 -10.14
CA GLY A 113 9.55 4.88 -9.10
C GLY A 113 9.59 4.27 -7.70
N ALA A 114 8.59 3.46 -7.36
CA ALA A 114 8.38 2.89 -6.03
C ALA A 114 9.41 1.81 -5.66
N PHE A 115 9.80 0.95 -6.61
CA PHE A 115 10.87 -0.03 -6.43
C PHE A 115 12.27 0.58 -6.59
N LYS A 116 12.35 1.85 -7.00
CA LYS A 116 13.58 2.57 -7.32
C LYS A 116 14.49 1.76 -8.25
N VAL A 117 13.95 1.36 -9.40
CA VAL A 117 14.67 0.62 -10.44
C VAL A 117 14.54 1.30 -11.79
N GLY A 118 15.41 0.92 -12.74
CA GLY A 118 15.26 1.29 -14.14
C GLY A 118 13.97 0.72 -14.75
N ARG A 119 13.40 1.44 -15.73
CA ARG A 119 12.17 1.01 -16.41
C ARG A 119 12.35 -0.29 -17.21
N ASP A 120 13.56 -0.57 -17.65
CA ASP A 120 13.96 -1.81 -18.29
C ASP A 120 13.77 -3.04 -17.37
N VAL A 121 13.95 -2.89 -16.06
CA VAL A 121 13.71 -3.95 -15.06
C VAL A 121 12.25 -4.38 -15.04
N VAL A 122 11.33 -3.43 -15.21
CA VAL A 122 9.88 -3.66 -15.26
C VAL A 122 9.46 -4.33 -16.58
N LEU A 123 10.03 -3.87 -17.70
CA LEU A 123 9.56 -4.22 -19.05
C LEU A 123 10.26 -5.41 -19.69
N GLN A 124 11.54 -5.65 -19.39
CA GLN A 124 12.38 -6.59 -20.13
C GLN A 124 12.60 -7.91 -19.39
N LYS A 125 12.75 -9.01 -20.14
CA LYS A 125 12.63 -10.37 -19.58
C LYS A 125 13.92 -10.72 -18.86
N SER A 126 13.82 -11.07 -17.58
CA SER A 126 14.98 -11.41 -16.73
C SER A 126 15.01 -12.83 -16.20
N ARG A 127 16.22 -13.39 -16.16
CA ARG A 127 16.54 -14.61 -15.42
C ARG A 127 17.02 -14.35 -13.99
N TRP A 128 17.41 -13.10 -13.69
CA TRP A 128 17.93 -12.72 -12.37
C TRP A 128 16.81 -12.56 -11.37
N SER A 129 16.98 -13.10 -10.17
CA SER A 129 15.92 -13.27 -9.17
C SER A 129 15.23 -11.95 -8.79
N GLY A 130 16.00 -10.88 -8.51
CA GLY A 130 15.47 -9.56 -8.16
C GLY A 130 14.63 -8.95 -9.29
N SER A 131 15.25 -8.72 -10.45
CA SER A 131 14.57 -8.18 -11.63
C SER A 131 13.36 -9.03 -12.08
N CYS A 132 13.49 -10.36 -12.02
CA CYS A 132 12.38 -11.28 -12.36
C CYS A 132 11.22 -11.14 -11.38
N ARG A 133 11.50 -11.03 -10.07
CA ARG A 133 10.48 -10.83 -9.04
C ARG A 133 9.73 -9.51 -9.24
N ILE A 134 10.45 -8.41 -9.46
CA ILE A 134 9.85 -7.09 -9.72
C ILE A 134 8.97 -7.14 -10.97
N ARG A 135 9.43 -7.78 -12.05
CA ARG A 135 8.63 -7.96 -13.26
C ARG A 135 7.37 -8.80 -13.03
N LEU A 136 7.45 -9.89 -12.27
CA LEU A 136 6.27 -10.71 -11.94
C LEU A 136 5.24 -9.90 -11.14
N ILE A 137 5.70 -9.10 -10.17
CA ILE A 137 4.84 -8.16 -9.44
C ILE A 137 4.21 -7.16 -10.40
N SER A 138 4.98 -6.63 -11.35
CA SER A 138 4.49 -5.68 -12.34
C SER A 138 3.38 -6.25 -13.21
N ILE A 139 3.56 -7.49 -13.68
CA ILE A 139 2.54 -8.20 -14.46
C ILE A 139 1.30 -8.48 -13.60
N GLY A 140 1.48 -8.88 -12.34
CA GLY A 140 0.39 -9.11 -11.40
C GLY A 140 -0.43 -7.84 -11.14
N LEU A 141 0.23 -6.72 -10.86
CA LEU A 141 -0.41 -5.43 -10.65
C LEU A 141 -1.13 -4.94 -11.92
N ALA A 142 -0.53 -5.14 -13.10
CA ALA A 142 -1.16 -4.79 -14.38
C ALA A 142 -2.45 -5.55 -14.62
N HIS A 143 -2.44 -6.86 -14.37
CA HIS A 143 -3.65 -7.67 -14.44
C HIS A 143 -4.70 -7.24 -13.42
N ARG A 144 -4.28 -6.82 -12.22
CA ARG A 144 -5.22 -6.48 -11.16
C ARG A 144 -5.80 -5.06 -11.25
N LEU A 145 -5.01 -4.09 -11.72
CA LEU A 145 -5.34 -2.66 -11.64
C LEU A 145 -5.69 -2.01 -12.98
N VAL A 146 -5.34 -2.66 -14.11
CA VAL A 146 -5.46 -2.06 -15.44
C VAL A 146 -6.37 -2.88 -16.36
N SER A 147 -6.26 -4.22 -16.35
CA SER A 147 -7.05 -5.07 -17.25
C SER A 147 -7.16 -6.51 -16.74
N ASP A 148 -8.39 -6.99 -16.61
CA ASP A 148 -8.68 -8.40 -16.25
C ASP A 148 -8.38 -9.39 -17.39
N SER A 149 -8.11 -8.92 -18.61
CA SER A 149 -7.71 -9.78 -19.72
C SER A 149 -6.21 -10.15 -19.66
N PRO A 150 -5.85 -11.44 -19.45
CA PRO A 150 -4.45 -11.87 -19.44
C PRO A 150 -3.77 -11.64 -20.78
N SER A 151 -4.51 -11.74 -21.90
CA SER A 151 -3.97 -11.51 -23.24
C SER A 151 -3.59 -10.04 -23.45
N ALA A 152 -4.43 -9.10 -23.00
CA ALA A 152 -4.13 -7.67 -23.10
C ALA A 152 -2.88 -7.29 -22.28
N VAL A 153 -2.74 -7.85 -21.08
CA VAL A 153 -1.55 -7.68 -20.24
C VAL A 153 -0.32 -8.33 -20.89
N GLY A 154 -0.48 -9.55 -21.43
CA GLY A 154 0.57 -10.26 -22.14
C GLY A 154 1.16 -9.44 -23.29
N ILE A 155 0.30 -8.88 -24.14
CA ILE A 155 0.71 -7.97 -25.24
C ILE A 155 1.49 -6.77 -24.69
N ALA A 156 1.02 -6.15 -23.61
CA ALA A 156 1.67 -4.98 -23.03
C ALA A 156 3.08 -5.26 -22.47
N PHE A 157 3.33 -6.49 -22.01
CA PHE A 157 4.62 -6.94 -21.48
C PHE A 157 5.45 -7.76 -22.49
N GLY A 158 4.95 -8.00 -23.70
CA GLY A 158 5.58 -8.87 -24.70
C GLY A 158 5.74 -10.32 -24.22
N VAL A 159 4.72 -10.85 -23.53
CA VAL A 159 4.70 -12.23 -23.02
C VAL A 159 3.39 -12.92 -23.35
N ASP A 160 3.41 -14.24 -23.34
CA ASP A 160 2.19 -15.03 -23.47
C ASP A 160 1.27 -14.89 -22.24
N HIS A 161 -0.03 -15.06 -22.44
CA HIS A 161 -1.05 -15.02 -21.38
C HIS A 161 -0.77 -16.03 -20.24
N SER A 162 -0.14 -17.18 -20.52
CA SER A 162 0.31 -18.14 -19.50
C SER A 162 1.32 -17.56 -18.51
N CYS A 163 2.16 -16.61 -18.95
CA CYS A 163 3.09 -15.91 -18.07
C CYS A 163 2.36 -15.00 -17.09
N VAL A 164 1.22 -14.43 -17.49
CA VAL A 164 0.35 -13.63 -16.62
C VAL A 164 -0.30 -14.51 -15.56
N TRP A 165 -0.79 -15.69 -15.94
CA TRP A 165 -1.29 -16.69 -14.98
C TRP A 165 -0.21 -17.17 -14.00
N ASN A 166 1.01 -17.37 -14.47
CA ASN A 166 2.14 -17.70 -13.60
C ASN A 166 2.47 -16.55 -12.63
N ALA A 167 2.45 -15.30 -13.09
CA ALA A 167 2.61 -14.14 -12.21
C ALA A 167 1.50 -14.13 -11.14
N ARG A 168 0.23 -14.26 -11.53
CA ARG A 168 -0.90 -14.34 -10.59
C ARG A 168 -0.72 -15.44 -9.55
N ARG A 169 -0.26 -16.64 -9.93
CA ARG A 169 0.01 -17.72 -8.97
C ARG A 169 1.14 -17.38 -7.99
N ARG A 170 2.16 -16.62 -8.40
CA ARG A 170 3.37 -16.35 -7.60
C ARG A 170 3.34 -15.06 -6.76
N VAL A 171 2.53 -14.08 -7.17
CA VAL A 171 2.43 -12.76 -6.51
C VAL A 171 1.00 -12.36 -6.19
N GLY A 172 -0.01 -13.09 -6.68
CA GLY A 172 -1.41 -12.68 -6.58
C GLY A 172 -1.88 -12.52 -5.14
N ALA A 173 -1.64 -13.52 -4.29
CA ALA A 173 -2.02 -13.45 -2.87
C ALA A 173 -1.40 -12.22 -2.19
N LEU A 174 -0.10 -11.99 -2.37
CA LEU A 174 0.60 -10.80 -1.84
C LEU A 174 -0.04 -9.48 -2.31
N ILE A 175 -0.43 -9.38 -3.58
CA ILE A 175 -1.04 -8.17 -4.13
C ILE A 175 -2.46 -7.98 -3.57
N GLU A 176 -3.27 -9.04 -3.49
CA GLU A 176 -4.60 -8.96 -2.91
C GLU A 176 -4.55 -8.60 -1.43
N ASP A 177 -3.66 -9.22 -0.64
CA ASP A 177 -3.50 -8.91 0.78
C ASP A 177 -3.18 -7.43 1.00
N ILE A 178 -2.29 -6.86 0.18
CA ILE A 178 -1.95 -5.43 0.25
C ILE A 178 -3.11 -4.55 -0.21
N LEU A 179 -3.84 -4.93 -1.26
CA LEU A 179 -5.01 -4.17 -1.70
C LEU A 179 -6.09 -4.18 -0.60
N VAL A 180 -6.38 -5.33 -0.02
CA VAL A 180 -7.31 -5.47 1.11
C VAL A 180 -6.84 -4.62 2.28
N GLU A 181 -5.56 -4.69 2.67
CA GLU A 181 -5.00 -3.81 3.72
C GLU A 181 -5.22 -2.32 3.41
N MET A 182 -4.96 -1.90 2.16
CA MET A 182 -5.10 -0.50 1.74
C MET A 182 -6.56 -0.04 1.65
N TYR A 183 -7.50 -0.94 1.32
CA TYR A 183 -8.94 -0.61 1.18
C TYR A 183 -9.72 -0.81 2.49
N ASP A 184 -9.44 -1.84 3.28
CA ASP A 184 -10.01 -2.04 4.62
C ASP A 184 -9.45 -1.00 5.62
N GLY A 185 -8.27 -0.45 5.32
CA GLY A 185 -7.67 0.70 5.98
C GLY A 185 -8.36 2.03 5.71
N ALA A 186 -9.63 2.07 5.28
CA ALA A 186 -10.47 3.26 5.10
C ALA A 186 -10.78 4.04 6.42
N SER A 187 -9.81 4.05 7.35
CA SER A 187 -9.38 5.27 8.05
C SER A 187 -8.44 6.13 7.19
N CYS A 188 -8.52 6.06 5.86
CA CYS A 188 -8.12 7.17 5.00
C CYS A 188 -9.17 8.28 5.18
N SER A 189 -8.90 9.18 6.12
CA SER A 189 -9.47 10.52 6.08
C SER A 189 -9.10 11.13 4.73
N LEU A 190 -10.01 11.01 3.76
CA LEU A 190 -10.13 12.01 2.71
C LEU A 190 -10.33 13.31 3.48
N GLY A 191 -9.25 14.08 3.61
CA GLY A 191 -9.23 15.32 4.35
C GLY A 191 -10.44 16.14 3.93
N GLY A 192 -11.25 16.51 4.90
CA GLY A 192 -12.22 17.58 4.74
C GLY A 192 -11.47 18.76 4.13
N ARG A 193 -11.77 19.05 2.88
CA ARG A 193 -11.65 20.40 2.37
C ARG A 193 -13.04 20.99 2.54
N GLU A 194 -13.09 21.92 3.49
CA GLU A 194 -14.10 22.96 3.62
C GLU A 194 -14.33 23.69 2.29
#